data_AF-A0A1M7LB22-F1
#
_entry.id   AF-A0A1M7LB22-F1
#
_cell.length_a   1.000
_cell.length_b   1.000
_cell.length_c   1.000
_cell.angle_alpha   90.00
_cell.angle_beta   90.00
_cell.angle_gamma   90.00
#
_symmetry.space_group_name_H-M   'P 1'
#
loop_
_entity.id
_entity.type
_entity.pdbx_description
1 polymer ?
#
loop_
_entity_poly.entity_id
_entity_poly.type
_entity_poly.pdbx_seq_one_letter_code
_entity_poly.pdbx_strand_id
1 'polypeptide(L)'
;MKQVSLLLFLLLSACGKSERQDVDCPGESNAVKFDYVTDPANSRKVDYTISYTGDISITSITFDYGDGKTESLSVLTGSHTYAQPGVYIVKATLTLQNSTGVICAITPAKRVTIF
;
A
#
# COMPACT_ATOMS: atom_id res chain seq x y z
N MET A 1 -25.78 27.63 -50.89
CA MET A 1 -24.34 27.35 -51.04
C MET A 1 -24.02 26.21 -50.08
N LYS A 2 -24.12 24.96 -50.55
CA LYS A 2 -23.02 24.04 -50.89
C LYS A 2 -22.14 23.65 -49.68
N GLN A 3 -22.22 22.36 -49.34
CA GLN A 3 -21.40 21.61 -48.36
C GLN A 3 -19.90 21.91 -48.42
N VAL A 4 -19.19 21.70 -47.29
CA VAL A 4 -18.05 20.76 -47.21
C VAL A 4 -18.01 20.11 -45.81
N SER A 5 -17.95 18.78 -45.79
CA SER A 5 -17.69 17.90 -44.65
C SER A 5 -16.19 17.86 -44.34
N LEU A 6 -15.79 17.89 -43.06
CA LEU A 6 -14.53 17.28 -42.64
C LEU A 6 -14.58 16.87 -41.16
N LEU A 7 -14.97 15.62 -40.91
CA LEU A 7 -14.58 14.92 -39.69
C LEU A 7 -13.05 14.85 -39.65
N LEU A 8 -12.44 15.42 -38.62
CA LEU A 8 -11.05 15.12 -38.26
C LEU A 8 -11.02 14.58 -36.83
N PHE A 9 -10.87 13.26 -36.74
CA PHE A 9 -10.46 12.54 -35.54
C PHE A 9 -9.11 13.10 -35.06
N LEU A 10 -9.08 13.70 -33.87
CA LEU A 10 -7.85 13.87 -33.10
C LEU A 10 -8.02 13.14 -31.78
N LEU A 11 -7.67 11.85 -31.81
CA LEU A 11 -7.34 11.06 -30.63
C LEU A 11 -6.04 11.62 -30.04
N LEU A 12 -6.17 12.55 -29.10
CA LEU A 12 -5.10 12.82 -28.15
C LEU A 12 -5.54 12.26 -26.81
N SER A 13 -5.06 11.04 -26.59
CA SER A 13 -4.98 10.37 -25.29
C SER A 13 -4.22 11.25 -24.30
N ALA A 14 -4.91 12.21 -23.69
CA ALA A 14 -4.47 12.84 -22.46
C ALA A 14 -4.86 11.90 -21.30
N CYS A 15 -4.12 10.80 -21.17
CA CYS A 15 -4.06 10.09 -19.89
C CYS A 15 -3.29 11.01 -18.93
N GLY A 16 -4.01 12.00 -18.37
CA GLY A 16 -3.52 12.83 -17.28
C GLY A 16 -3.42 12.00 -16.01
N LYS A 17 -2.44 11.10 -15.94
CA LYS A 17 -1.95 10.68 -14.62
C LYS A 17 -1.13 11.86 -14.11
N SER A 18 -1.78 12.66 -13.28
CA SER A 18 -1.12 13.63 -12.40
C SER A 18 0.04 12.91 -11.72
N GLU A 19 1.25 13.35 -12.05
CA GLU A 19 2.51 12.77 -11.60
C GLU A 19 2.71 13.16 -10.12
N ARG A 20 2.05 12.41 -9.24
CA ARG A 20 2.64 12.10 -7.95
C ARG A 20 3.47 10.86 -8.21
N GLN A 21 4.76 11.02 -8.50
CA GLN A 21 5.67 9.90 -8.51
C GLN A 21 5.76 9.42 -7.06
N ASP A 22 4.84 8.54 -6.65
CA ASP A 22 5.14 7.55 -5.62
C ASP A 22 6.34 6.80 -6.21
N VAL A 23 7.54 7.21 -5.83
CA VAL A 23 8.76 6.50 -6.18
C VAL A 23 8.61 5.17 -5.45
N ASP A 24 8.00 4.19 -6.09
CA ASP A 24 8.08 2.81 -5.65
C ASP A 24 9.56 2.44 -5.72
N CYS A 25 10.16 2.00 -4.61
CA CYS A 25 11.56 1.57 -4.62
C CYS A 25 11.68 0.35 -5.56
N PRO A 26 12.22 0.49 -6.79
CA PRO A 26 12.12 -0.57 -7.78
C PRO A 26 12.92 -1.79 -7.29
N GLY A 27 12.26 -2.94 -7.17
CA GLY A 27 12.89 -4.19 -6.71
C GLY A 27 12.71 -4.49 -5.22
N GLU A 28 12.50 -3.48 -4.36
CA GLU A 28 12.31 -3.70 -2.92
C GLU A 28 10.96 -4.34 -2.60
N SER A 29 9.96 -4.16 -3.46
CA SER A 29 8.63 -4.76 -3.27
C SER A 29 8.66 -6.29 -3.18
N ASN A 30 9.58 -6.94 -3.90
CA ASN A 30 9.77 -8.40 -3.84
C ASN A 30 10.51 -8.85 -2.57
N ALA A 31 11.25 -7.95 -1.93
CA ALA A 31 11.99 -8.23 -0.70
C ALA A 31 11.10 -8.15 0.55
N VAL A 32 9.80 -7.88 0.37
CA VAL A 32 8.86 -7.60 1.44
C VAL A 32 7.85 -8.72 1.52
N LYS A 33 7.74 -9.30 2.71
CA LYS A 33 6.69 -10.23 3.06
C LYS A 33 5.78 -9.59 4.09
N PHE A 34 4.50 -9.58 3.78
CA PHE A 34 3.46 -9.18 4.73
C PHE A 34 2.71 -10.44 5.14
N ASP A 35 2.68 -10.76 6.43
CA ASP A 35 1.92 -11.86 7.01
C ASP A 35 1.03 -11.36 8.16
N TYR A 36 0.10 -12.21 8.58
CA TYR A 36 -0.78 -11.95 9.72
C TYR A 36 -1.18 -13.25 10.41
N VAL A 37 -1.56 -13.14 11.69
CA VAL A 37 -2.12 -14.21 12.51
C VAL A 37 -3.32 -13.66 13.26
N THR A 38 -4.44 -14.38 13.22
CA THR A 38 -5.62 -14.09 14.05
C THR A 38 -5.42 -14.65 15.44
N ASP A 39 -5.76 -13.87 16.46
CA ASP A 39 -5.66 -14.29 17.86
C ASP A 39 -6.61 -15.48 18.12
N PRO A 40 -6.13 -16.59 18.72
CA PRO A 40 -6.94 -17.78 18.95
C PRO A 40 -8.03 -17.57 20.01
N ALA A 41 -7.88 -16.60 20.91
CA ALA A 41 -8.87 -16.25 21.93
C ALA A 41 -9.84 -15.16 21.45
N ASN A 42 -9.48 -14.38 20.44
CA ASN A 42 -10.29 -13.31 19.89
C ASN A 42 -10.16 -13.23 18.36
N SER A 43 -11.13 -13.79 17.62
CA SER A 43 -11.16 -13.78 16.14
C SER A 43 -11.16 -12.39 15.51
N ARG A 44 -11.42 -11.34 16.30
CA ARG A 44 -11.40 -9.95 15.86
C ARG A 44 -10.05 -9.26 16.08
N LYS A 45 -9.15 -9.85 16.86
CA LYS A 45 -7.80 -9.35 17.05
C LYS A 45 -6.85 -10.03 16.06
N VAL A 46 -6.08 -9.23 15.34
CA VAL A 46 -5.12 -9.70 14.33
C VAL A 46 -3.78 -9.04 14.59
N ASP A 47 -2.75 -9.88 14.64
CA ASP A 47 -1.36 -9.48 14.74
C ASP A 47 -0.73 -9.55 13.34
N TYR A 48 -0.07 -8.46 12.95
CA TYR A 48 0.52 -8.26 11.63
C TYR A 48 2.04 -8.29 11.73
N THR A 49 2.69 -8.88 10.74
CA THR A 49 4.16 -8.93 10.69
C THR A 49 4.64 -8.59 9.28
N ILE A 50 5.61 -7.70 9.23
CA ILE A 50 6.38 -7.39 8.04
C ILE A 50 7.76 -8.05 8.19
N SER A 51 8.18 -8.78 7.17
CA SER A 51 9.57 -9.18 7.01
C SER A 51 10.14 -8.46 5.80
N TYR A 52 11.30 -7.87 5.96
CA TYR A 52 11.95 -7.11 4.92
C TYR A 52 13.41 -7.55 4.80
N THR A 53 13.81 -7.88 3.58
CA THR A 53 15.14 -8.41 3.24
C THR A 53 15.86 -7.56 2.20
N GLY A 54 15.35 -6.35 1.96
CA GLY A 54 15.90 -5.42 0.98
C GLY A 54 17.09 -4.63 1.51
N ASP A 55 17.79 -3.96 0.61
CA ASP A 55 19.04 -3.25 0.91
C ASP A 55 18.83 -1.81 1.38
N ILE A 56 17.61 -1.27 1.22
CA ILE A 56 17.26 0.09 1.60
C ILE A 56 16.67 0.13 3.00
N SER A 57 17.12 1.05 3.86
CA SER A 57 16.64 1.15 5.24
C SER A 57 15.19 1.61 5.34
N ILE A 58 14.39 0.94 6.18
CA ILE A 58 13.05 1.38 6.56
C ILE A 58 13.17 2.50 7.61
N THR A 59 12.52 3.63 7.35
CA THR A 59 12.47 4.78 8.26
C THR A 59 11.15 4.87 9.02
N SER A 60 10.05 4.40 8.44
CA SER A 60 8.75 4.33 9.10
C SER A 60 7.84 3.30 8.46
N ILE A 61 6.83 2.86 9.22
CA ILE A 61 5.79 1.97 8.73
C ILE A 61 4.44 2.54 9.15
N THR A 62 3.49 2.56 8.23
CA THR A 62 2.09 2.92 8.53
C THR A 62 1.17 1.79 8.10
N PHE A 63 0.47 1.20 9.06
CA PHE A 63 -0.62 0.28 8.79
C PHE A 63 -1.91 1.05 8.53
N ASP A 64 -2.64 0.65 7.50
CA ASP A 64 -4.05 0.97 7.27
C ASP A 64 -4.81 -0.35 7.37
N TYR A 65 -5.67 -0.46 8.38
CA TYR A 65 -6.37 -1.70 8.71
C TYR A 65 -7.61 -1.95 7.84
N GLY A 66 -7.96 -1.00 6.96
CA GLY A 66 -9.10 -1.10 6.05
C GLY A 66 -10.46 -0.82 6.71
N ASP A 67 -10.49 -0.51 8.00
CA ASP A 67 -11.70 -0.12 8.75
C ASP A 67 -11.75 1.38 9.06
N GLY A 68 -10.89 2.16 8.39
CA GLY A 68 -10.74 3.60 8.59
C GLY A 68 -9.74 3.97 9.68
N LYS A 69 -9.13 3.00 10.38
CA LYS A 69 -8.05 3.24 11.34
C LYS A 69 -6.69 3.01 10.72
N THR A 70 -5.75 3.86 11.11
CA THR A 70 -4.35 3.78 10.71
C THR A 70 -3.44 3.89 11.92
N GLU A 71 -2.24 3.33 11.82
CA GLU A 71 -1.25 3.34 12.89
C GLU A 71 0.15 3.46 12.31
N SER A 72 0.92 4.44 12.79
CA SER A 72 2.31 4.64 12.40
C SER A 72 3.25 4.11 13.47
N LEU A 73 4.17 3.23 13.07
CA LEU A 73 5.05 2.47 13.93
C LEU A 73 6.51 2.56 13.45
N SER A 74 7.43 2.41 14.39
CA SER A 74 8.87 2.25 14.15
C SER A 74 9.31 0.79 14.14
N VAL A 75 8.38 -0.15 14.36
CA VAL A 75 8.62 -1.60 14.42
C VAL A 75 7.85 -2.31 13.31
N LEU A 76 8.37 -3.46 12.87
CA LEU A 76 7.83 -4.26 11.77
C LEU A 76 6.58 -5.08 12.13
N THR A 77 5.93 -4.79 13.26
CA THR A 77 4.78 -5.53 13.79
C THR A 77 3.69 -4.57 14.20
N GLY A 78 2.43 -4.91 13.92
CA GLY A 78 1.25 -4.16 14.37
C GLY A 78 0.19 -5.11 14.95
N SER A 79 -0.73 -4.59 15.76
CA SER A 79 -1.84 -5.37 16.32
C SER A 79 -3.11 -4.53 16.24
N HIS A 80 -4.18 -5.10 15.68
CA HIS A 80 -5.46 -4.41 15.55
C HIS A 80 -6.63 -5.27 16.01
N THR A 81 -7.63 -4.64 16.61
CA THR A 81 -8.90 -5.29 16.95
C THR A 81 -10.05 -4.64 16.19
N TYR A 82 -10.70 -5.43 15.34
CA TYR A 82 -11.82 -5.01 14.51
C TYR A 82 -13.12 -4.93 15.31
N ALA A 83 -13.90 -3.88 15.07
CA ALA A 83 -15.19 -3.70 15.74
C ALA A 83 -16.29 -4.59 15.17
N GLN A 84 -16.22 -4.91 13.87
CA GLN A 84 -17.25 -5.65 13.14
C GLN A 84 -16.61 -6.79 12.33
N PRO A 85 -17.32 -7.90 12.10
CA PRO A 85 -16.89 -8.93 11.17
C PRO A 85 -16.95 -8.41 9.74
N GLY A 86 -16.11 -8.96 8.86
CA GLY A 86 -16.02 -8.50 7.49
C GLY A 86 -14.72 -8.88 6.80
N VAL A 87 -14.58 -8.45 5.55
CA VAL A 87 -13.34 -8.62 4.78
C VAL A 87 -12.67 -7.25 4.66
N TYR A 88 -11.42 -7.18 5.11
CA TYR A 88 -10.62 -5.96 5.11
C TYR A 88 -9.41 -6.11 4.19
N ILE A 89 -9.05 -5.02 3.51
CA ILE A 89 -7.77 -4.93 2.79
C ILE A 89 -6.83 -4.11 3.66
N VAL A 90 -5.93 -4.81 4.32
CA VAL A 90 -4.90 -4.20 5.17
C VAL A 90 -3.72 -3.82 4.30
N LYS A 91 -3.22 -2.60 4.46
CA LYS A 91 -2.03 -2.11 3.77
C LYS A 91 -0.96 -1.75 4.79
N ALA A 92 0.29 -2.05 4.50
CA ALA A 92 1.43 -1.57 5.27
C ALA A 92 2.29 -0.72 4.36
N THR A 93 2.37 0.59 4.60
CA THR A 93 3.24 1.49 3.83
C THR A 93 4.57 1.59 4.55
N LEU A 94 5.63 1.04 3.96
CA LEU A 94 6.99 1.21 4.46
C LEU A 94 7.61 2.40 3.73
N THR A 95 8.08 3.37 4.50
CA THR A 95 8.92 4.45 3.98
C THR A 95 10.37 4.00 4.04
N LEU A 96 11.07 4.10 2.93
CA LEU A 96 12.42 3.63 2.71
C LEU A 96 13.32 4.82 2.37
N GLN A 97 14.55 4.81 2.88
CA GLN A 97 15.54 5.84 2.58
C GLN A 97 16.91 5.21 2.33
N ASN A 98 17.50 5.46 1.16
CA ASN A 98 18.83 4.97 0.83
C ASN A 98 19.93 5.89 1.39
N SER A 99 21.19 5.47 1.27
CA SER A 99 22.36 6.23 1.75
C SER A 99 22.56 7.59 1.04
N THR A 100 22.01 7.76 -0.15
CA THR A 100 22.04 9.04 -0.90
C THR A 100 20.90 9.99 -0.51
N GLY A 101 20.01 9.58 0.41
CA GLY A 101 18.89 10.38 0.88
C GLY A 101 17.65 10.35 -0.01
N VAL A 102 17.61 9.46 -1.01
CA VAL A 102 16.40 9.24 -1.81
C VAL A 102 15.39 8.52 -0.94
N ILE A 103 14.21 9.10 -0.83
CA ILE A 103 13.06 8.53 -0.13
C ILE A 103 12.13 7.91 -1.16
N CYS A 104 11.70 6.70 -0.86
CA CYS A 104 10.73 5.96 -1.65
C CYS A 104 9.80 5.18 -0.72
N ALA A 105 8.71 4.63 -1.25
CA ALA A 105 7.75 3.89 -0.44
C ALA A 105 7.35 2.59 -1.13
N ILE A 106 6.86 1.64 -0.34
CA ILE A 106 6.27 0.40 -0.82
C ILE A 106 5.04 0.10 0.04
N THR A 107 3.99 -0.42 -0.58
CA THR A 107 2.72 -0.66 0.12
C THR A 107 2.17 -2.05 -0.16
N PRO A 108 2.75 -3.13 0.42
CA PRO A 108 2.13 -4.45 0.39
C PRO A 108 0.72 -4.43 1.01
N ALA A 109 -0.14 -5.29 0.49
CA ALA A 109 -1.51 -5.43 0.97
C ALA A 109 -1.87 -6.90 1.26
N LYS A 110 -2.72 -7.12 2.26
CA LYS A 110 -3.30 -8.42 2.59
C LYS A 110 -4.81 -8.31 2.73
N ARG A 111 -5.51 -9.29 2.17
CA ARG A 111 -6.93 -9.51 2.42
C ARG A 111 -7.06 -10.34 3.70
N VAL A 112 -7.78 -9.82 4.69
CA VAL A 112 -8.03 -10.46 5.97
C VAL A 112 -9.53 -10.65 6.14
N THR A 113 -9.95 -11.82 6.60
CA THR A 113 -11.36 -12.11 6.91
C THR A 113 -11.51 -12.19 8.43
N ILE A 114 -12.44 -11.41 8.96
CA ILE A 114 -12.76 -11.31 10.38
C ILE A 114 -14.13 -11.91 10.64
N PHE A 115 -14.22 -12.77 11.65
CA PHE A 115 -15.43 -13.51 12.04
C PHE A 115 -15.94 -13.04 13.41
#